data_AF-A0A8K0J3J3-F1
#
_entry.id   AF-A0A8K0J3J3-F1
#
_cell.length_a   1.000
_cell.length_b   1.000
_cell.length_c   1.000
_cell.angle_alpha   90.00
_cell.angle_beta   90.00
_cell.angle_gamma   90.00
#
_symmetry.space_group_name_H-M   'P 1'
#
loop_
_entity.id
_entity.type
_entity.pdbx_description
1 polymer ?
#
loop_
_entity_poly.entity_id
_entity_poly.type
_entity_poly.pdbx_seq_one_letter_code
_entity_poly.pdbx_strand_id
1 'polypeptide(L)'
;MSTAAPAPPPEKKISSSDFTPNPSASLPLSPPRQALLDDILALYSCSPSVARVERYTPDAIYDDPFGYADNRYKIAGQWFSLPKLFGESVNAGCEVVRSDDEVLQFKSEQRWTFRFVPKTVTLKSLVTLTLEPESVRRGDFLRVTYHKDQNGEKDPSHEGVWFAVKKWQGDNMPGWIGIKEVKHFEGDNKVRQAGDKK
;
A
#
# COMPACT_ATOMS: atom_id res chain seq x y z
N MET A 1 -20.95 -2.38 20.99
CA MET A 1 -20.70 -1.00 20.51
C MET A 1 -20.28 -1.11 19.07
N SER A 2 -20.91 -0.37 18.16
CA SER A 2 -20.69 -0.49 16.71
C SER A 2 -19.32 0.07 16.36
N THR A 3 -18.37 -0.78 15.95
CA THR A 3 -17.09 -0.34 15.38
C THR A 3 -17.33 0.02 13.93
N ALA A 4 -17.74 1.26 13.68
CA ALA A 4 -17.72 1.82 12.33
C ALA A 4 -16.28 1.74 11.80
N ALA A 5 -16.11 1.37 10.53
CA ALA A 5 -14.82 1.44 9.85
C ALA A 5 -14.24 2.86 10.04
N PRO A 6 -12.93 3.01 10.26
CA PRO A 6 -12.32 4.33 10.35
C PRO A 6 -12.62 5.08 9.04
N ALA A 7 -13.38 6.17 9.14
CA ALA A 7 -13.59 7.05 8.01
C ALA A 7 -12.23 7.66 7.62
N PRO A 8 -11.92 7.78 6.32
CA PRO A 8 -10.70 8.44 5.90
C PRO A 8 -10.72 9.90 6.42
N PRO A 9 -9.60 10.42 6.95
CA PRO A 9 -9.51 11.82 7.36
C PRO A 9 -9.79 12.74 6.15
N PRO A 10 -10.28 13.96 6.38
CA PRO A 10 -10.57 14.90 5.31
C PRO A 10 -9.31 15.19 4.47
N GLU A 11 -9.41 14.96 3.16
CA GLU A 11 -8.32 15.17 2.21
C GLU A 11 -8.03 16.66 2.06
N LYS A 12 -6.77 17.07 2.29
CA LYS A 12 -6.27 18.32 1.69
C LYS A 12 -6.15 18.08 0.20
N LYS A 13 -7.00 18.74 -0.61
CA LYS A 13 -6.93 18.67 -2.07
C LYS A 13 -5.56 19.15 -2.55
N ILE A 14 -4.70 18.21 -2.96
CA ILE A 14 -3.52 18.53 -3.75
C ILE A 14 -4.03 18.98 -5.12
N SER A 15 -3.79 20.25 -5.47
CA SER A 15 -4.37 20.89 -6.67
C SER A 15 -3.77 20.42 -8.00
N SER A 16 -2.83 19.48 -7.96
CA SER A 16 -2.12 18.95 -9.12
C SER A 16 -2.32 17.45 -9.22
N SER A 17 -2.84 16.99 -10.36
CA SER A 17 -2.91 15.58 -10.76
C SER A 17 -1.56 15.01 -11.22
N ASP A 18 -0.51 15.85 -11.28
CA ASP A 18 0.86 15.42 -11.49
C ASP A 18 1.49 15.02 -10.14
N PHE A 19 1.56 13.71 -9.91
CA PHE A 19 2.19 13.11 -8.74
C PHE A 19 3.68 12.80 -8.95
N THR A 20 4.36 13.48 -9.89
CA THR A 20 5.81 13.39 -9.99
C THR A 20 6.46 13.85 -8.68
N PRO A 21 7.30 13.02 -8.04
CA PRO A 21 7.98 13.39 -6.80
C PRO A 21 9.14 14.37 -7.07
N ASN A 22 9.31 15.33 -6.17
CA ASN A 22 10.51 16.16 -6.06
C ASN A 22 11.24 15.85 -4.74
N PRO A 23 12.25 14.96 -4.75
CA PRO A 23 12.95 14.56 -3.53
C PRO A 23 13.56 15.71 -2.73
N SER A 24 13.96 16.80 -3.41
CA SER A 24 14.54 17.98 -2.75
C SER A 24 13.52 18.81 -1.98
N ALA A 25 12.23 18.65 -2.27
CA ALA A 25 11.14 19.30 -1.55
C ALA A 25 10.53 18.43 -0.43
N SER A 26 11.05 17.22 -0.23
CA SER A 26 10.52 16.28 0.76
C SER A 26 10.61 16.83 2.17
N LEU A 27 9.52 16.73 2.94
CA LEU A 27 9.54 17.03 4.36
C LEU A 27 10.47 16.06 5.11
N PRO A 28 11.21 16.54 6.13
CA PRO A 28 12.01 15.66 6.99
C PRO A 28 11.09 14.79 7.86
N LEU A 29 11.52 13.56 8.13
CA LEU A 29 10.81 12.60 8.97
C LEU A 29 11.57 12.32 10.26
N SER A 30 10.83 12.04 11.33
CA SER A 30 11.41 11.42 12.52
C SER A 30 11.86 9.98 12.22
N PRO A 31 12.79 9.39 12.99
CA PRO A 31 13.26 8.03 12.72
C PRO A 31 12.15 6.97 12.61
N PRO A 32 11.11 6.95 13.47
CA PRO A 32 10.01 5.98 13.34
C PRO A 32 9.19 6.15 12.06
N ARG A 33 9.02 7.39 11.59
CA ARG A 33 8.31 7.70 10.35
C ARG A 33 9.13 7.36 9.12
N GLN A 34 10.43 7.60 9.17
CA GLN A 34 11.35 7.17 8.10
C GLN A 34 11.33 5.65 7.98
N ALA A 35 11.40 4.92 9.10
CA ALA A 35 11.31 3.46 9.08
C ALA A 35 9.98 2.94 8.51
N LEU A 36 8.85 3.61 8.82
CA LEU A 36 7.57 3.30 8.19
C LEU A 36 7.62 3.54 6.67
N LEU A 37 8.12 4.70 6.23
CA LEU A 37 8.24 5.03 4.81
C LEU A 37 9.12 4.00 4.08
N ASP A 38 10.27 3.66 4.64
CA ASP A 38 11.22 2.70 4.06
C ASP A 38 10.61 1.31 3.90
N ASP A 39 9.86 0.85 4.92
CA ASP A 39 9.15 -0.43 4.85
C ASP A 39 8.07 -0.44 3.76
N ILE A 40 7.31 0.65 3.62
CA ILE A 40 6.30 0.78 2.57
C ILE A 40 6.95 0.84 1.18
N LEU A 41 8.01 1.62 1.00
CA LEU A 41 8.75 1.68 -0.27
C LEU A 41 9.39 0.34 -0.63
N ALA A 42 9.84 -0.44 0.36
CA ALA A 42 10.32 -1.80 0.13
C ALA A 42 9.22 -2.76 -0.34
N LEU A 43 7.98 -2.59 0.16
CA LEU A 43 6.81 -3.34 -0.35
C LEU A 43 6.53 -3.02 -1.82
N TYR A 44 6.52 -1.73 -2.18
CA TYR A 44 6.41 -1.29 -3.57
C TYR A 44 7.58 -1.77 -4.44
N SER A 45 8.77 -1.91 -3.86
CA SER A 45 9.97 -2.43 -4.53
C SER A 45 10.02 -3.97 -4.54
N CYS A 46 8.87 -4.64 -4.55
CA CYS A 46 8.75 -6.10 -4.62
C CYS A 46 9.61 -6.85 -3.59
N SER A 47 9.80 -6.26 -2.41
CA SER A 47 10.57 -6.85 -1.30
C SER A 47 9.68 -7.04 -0.07
N PRO A 48 8.63 -7.87 -0.12
CA PRO A 48 7.75 -8.11 1.01
C PRO A 48 8.43 -8.94 2.10
N SER A 49 8.06 -8.67 3.35
CA SER A 49 8.40 -9.49 4.52
C SER A 49 7.25 -9.45 5.53
N VAL A 50 7.20 -10.42 6.43
CA VAL A 50 6.19 -10.46 7.50
C VAL A 50 6.24 -9.17 8.31
N ALA A 51 7.43 -8.75 8.76
CA ALA A 51 7.62 -7.53 9.54
C ALA A 51 7.12 -6.25 8.82
N ARG A 52 7.32 -6.15 7.51
CA ARG A 52 6.80 -5.02 6.71
C ARG A 52 5.28 -5.03 6.63
N VAL A 53 4.67 -6.20 6.49
CA VAL A 53 3.21 -6.34 6.49
C VAL A 53 2.61 -6.14 7.89
N GLU A 54 3.36 -6.36 8.96
CA GLU A 54 2.93 -6.04 10.33
C GLU A 54 2.76 -4.54 10.59
N ARG A 55 3.29 -3.67 9.70
CA ARG A 55 2.95 -2.25 9.66
C ARG A 55 1.46 -2.03 9.50
N TYR A 56 0.69 -2.96 8.95
CA TYR A 56 -0.76 -2.83 8.87
C TYR A 56 -1.42 -3.34 10.16
N THR A 57 -2.48 -2.68 10.62
CA THR A 57 -3.37 -3.26 11.65
C THR A 57 -4.13 -4.46 11.07
N PRO A 58 -4.58 -5.43 11.90
CA PRO A 58 -5.27 -6.62 11.39
C PRO A 58 -6.50 -6.30 10.51
N ASP A 59 -7.19 -5.21 10.83
CA ASP A 59 -8.38 -4.68 10.18
C ASP A 59 -8.09 -3.55 9.17
N ALA A 60 -6.81 -3.33 8.83
CA ALA A 60 -6.43 -2.25 7.93
C ALA A 60 -7.10 -2.39 6.55
N ILE A 61 -7.47 -1.25 5.98
CA ILE A 61 -7.99 -1.16 4.62
C ILE A 61 -6.86 -0.70 3.69
N TYR A 62 -6.76 -1.36 2.55
CA TYR A 62 -5.91 -0.98 1.44
C TYR A 62 -6.80 -0.69 0.24
N ASP A 63 -6.77 0.56 -0.18
CA ASP A 63 -7.59 1.13 -1.24
C ASP A 63 -6.67 1.70 -2.31
N ASP A 64 -6.50 0.90 -3.36
CA ASP A 64 -5.61 1.17 -4.46
C ASP A 64 -6.40 1.02 -5.76
N PRO A 65 -6.18 1.90 -6.76
CA PRO A 65 -6.66 1.75 -8.11
C PRO A 65 -6.68 0.29 -8.62
N PHE A 66 -5.63 -0.50 -8.34
CA PHE A 66 -5.54 -1.88 -8.82
C PHE A 66 -6.40 -2.88 -8.03
N GLY A 67 -6.63 -2.68 -6.73
CA GLY A 67 -7.37 -3.62 -5.91
C GLY A 67 -7.70 -3.11 -4.51
N TYR A 68 -8.72 -3.72 -3.91
CA TYR A 68 -9.18 -3.40 -2.57
C TYR A 68 -8.94 -4.60 -1.64
N ALA A 69 -8.32 -4.35 -0.49
CA ALA A 69 -8.17 -5.31 0.58
C ALA A 69 -8.68 -4.70 1.89
N ASP A 70 -9.37 -5.51 2.67
CA ASP A 70 -10.17 -5.03 3.80
C ASP A 70 -9.78 -5.66 5.13
N ASN A 71 -8.62 -6.31 5.13
CA ASN A 71 -7.90 -6.82 6.28
C ASN A 71 -6.44 -7.08 5.90
N ARG A 72 -5.58 -7.23 6.91
CA ARG A 72 -4.14 -7.47 6.73
C ARG A 72 -3.83 -8.77 5.96
N TYR A 73 -4.66 -9.80 6.09
CA TYR A 73 -4.48 -11.05 5.36
C TYR A 73 -4.53 -10.85 3.84
N LYS A 74 -5.52 -10.11 3.35
CA LYS A 74 -5.65 -9.76 1.92
C LYS A 74 -4.55 -8.80 1.47
N ILE A 75 -4.17 -7.84 2.32
CA ILE A 75 -3.03 -6.94 2.07
C ILE A 75 -1.74 -7.74 1.91
N ALA A 76 -1.49 -8.72 2.78
CA ALA A 76 -0.36 -9.63 2.68
C ALA A 76 -0.38 -10.37 1.33
N GLY A 77 -1.54 -10.89 0.93
CA GLY A 77 -1.74 -11.53 -0.37
C GLY A 77 -1.31 -10.65 -1.53
N GLN A 78 -1.72 -9.38 -1.55
CA GLN A 78 -1.30 -8.41 -2.56
C GLN A 78 0.22 -8.23 -2.57
N TRP A 79 0.84 -7.87 -1.44
CA TRP A 79 2.27 -7.58 -1.38
C TRP A 79 3.16 -8.79 -1.70
N PHE A 80 2.85 -9.97 -1.17
CA PHE A 80 3.62 -11.19 -1.45
C PHE A 80 3.40 -11.75 -2.86
N SER A 81 2.41 -11.23 -3.59
CA SER A 81 2.17 -11.61 -4.97
C SER A 81 3.00 -10.78 -5.97
N LEU A 82 3.30 -9.51 -5.68
CA LEU A 82 4.04 -8.63 -6.60
C LEU A 82 5.36 -9.22 -7.13
N PRO A 83 6.24 -9.84 -6.32
CA PRO A 83 7.50 -10.41 -6.81
C PRO A 83 7.33 -11.62 -7.73
N LYS A 84 6.12 -12.21 -7.78
CA LYS A 84 5.78 -13.29 -8.72
C LYS A 84 5.40 -12.73 -10.09
N LEU A 85 4.82 -11.53 -10.12
CA LEU A 85 4.39 -10.84 -11.34
C LEU A 85 5.53 -10.07 -12.00
N PHE A 86 6.34 -9.38 -11.18
CA PHE A 86 7.41 -8.51 -11.61
C PHE A 86 8.78 -9.15 -11.35
N GLY A 87 9.65 -9.11 -12.36
CA GLY A 87 11.02 -9.60 -12.27
C GLY A 87 12.00 -8.54 -11.75
N GLU A 88 11.64 -7.27 -11.89
CA GLU A 88 12.44 -6.11 -11.47
C GLU A 88 11.52 -4.99 -11.01
N SER A 89 11.97 -4.24 -10.00
CA SER A 89 11.31 -3.02 -9.53
C SER A 89 12.34 -1.96 -9.15
N VAL A 90 12.13 -0.72 -9.57
CA VAL A 90 13.01 0.42 -9.28
C VAL A 90 12.19 1.54 -8.66
N ASN A 91 12.57 1.97 -7.45
CA ASN A 91 12.08 3.20 -6.85
C ASN A 91 12.80 4.39 -7.53
N ALA A 92 12.04 5.16 -8.31
CA ALA A 92 12.54 6.26 -9.11
C ALA A 92 12.47 7.62 -8.41
N GLY A 93 11.75 7.72 -7.30
CA GLY A 93 11.65 8.95 -6.53
C GLY A 93 10.58 8.88 -5.45
N CYS A 94 10.80 9.65 -4.39
CA CYS A 94 9.87 9.82 -3.28
C CYS A 94 9.90 11.28 -2.80
N GLU A 95 8.75 11.83 -2.45
CA GLU A 95 8.60 13.17 -1.85
C GLU A 95 7.55 13.09 -0.75
N VAL A 96 7.94 13.28 0.51
CA VAL A 96 7.01 13.39 1.63
C VAL A 96 6.34 14.76 1.57
N VAL A 97 5.01 14.77 1.45
CA VAL A 97 4.21 16.02 1.31
C VAL A 97 3.38 16.34 2.55
N ARG A 98 3.15 15.35 3.43
CA ARG A 98 2.48 15.54 4.73
C ARG A 98 3.01 14.52 5.73
N SER A 99 3.28 14.97 6.95
CA SER A 99 3.63 14.09 8.07
C SER A 99 3.16 14.72 9.38
N ASP A 100 2.02 14.27 9.88
CA ASP A 100 1.45 14.64 11.18
C ASP A 100 0.92 13.41 11.91
N ASP A 101 0.41 13.58 13.13
CA ASP A 101 0.02 12.47 14.02
C ASP A 101 -1.05 11.54 13.44
N GLU A 102 -1.80 11.99 12.43
CA GLU A 102 -2.84 11.19 11.79
C GLU A 102 -2.34 10.53 10.50
N VAL A 103 -1.51 11.24 9.72
CA VAL A 103 -1.21 10.85 8.35
C VAL A 103 0.27 10.97 8.02
N LEU A 104 0.77 9.99 7.26
CA LEU A 104 1.97 10.11 6.43
C LEU A 104 1.56 10.06 4.96
N GLN A 105 1.84 11.11 4.20
CA GLN A 105 1.51 11.20 2.78
C GLN A 105 2.76 11.53 1.96
N PHE A 106 2.95 10.82 0.86
CA PHE A 106 4.09 10.99 -0.02
C PHE A 106 3.72 10.72 -1.47
N LYS A 107 4.41 11.40 -2.39
CA LYS A 107 4.42 11.02 -3.80
C LYS A 107 5.49 9.96 -4.01
N SER A 108 5.22 8.99 -4.87
CA SER A 108 6.13 7.90 -5.22
C SER A 108 6.15 7.69 -6.72
N GLU A 109 7.32 7.46 -7.29
CA GLU A 109 7.47 6.98 -8.67
C GLU A 109 8.11 5.59 -8.66
N GLN A 110 7.40 4.59 -9.16
CA GLN A 110 7.85 3.19 -9.20
C GLN A 110 7.89 2.69 -10.63
N ARG A 111 8.96 1.99 -10.99
CA ARG A 111 9.04 1.25 -12.26
C ARG A 111 9.00 -0.24 -11.99
N TRP A 112 8.08 -0.95 -12.64
CA TRP A 112 7.96 -2.40 -12.52
C TRP A 112 8.10 -3.07 -13.88
N THR A 113 8.99 -4.06 -13.96
CA THR A 113 9.20 -4.86 -15.17
C THR A 113 8.58 -6.23 -14.96
N PHE A 114 7.68 -6.63 -15.87
CA PHE A 114 7.06 -7.95 -15.79
C PHE A 114 8.10 -9.08 -15.95
N ARG A 115 7.92 -10.17 -15.20
CA ARG A 115 8.92 -11.25 -15.13
C ARG A 115 9.12 -12.00 -16.44
N PHE A 116 8.07 -12.17 -17.23
CA PHE A 116 8.07 -13.02 -18.44
C PHE A 116 7.92 -12.26 -19.75
N VAL A 117 7.71 -10.93 -19.69
CA VAL A 117 7.60 -10.08 -20.87
C VAL A 117 8.43 -8.82 -20.67
N PRO A 118 9.14 -8.31 -21.69
CA PRO A 118 9.99 -7.13 -21.58
C PRO A 118 9.15 -5.84 -21.60
N LYS A 119 8.11 -5.78 -20.77
CA LYS A 119 7.26 -4.62 -20.58
C LYS A 119 7.53 -4.02 -19.21
N THR A 120 7.75 -2.72 -19.18
CA THR A 120 7.93 -1.93 -17.97
C THR A 120 6.76 -0.97 -17.82
N VAL A 121 6.19 -0.87 -16.63
CA VAL A 121 5.22 0.16 -16.25
C VAL A 121 5.89 1.16 -15.33
N THR A 122 5.58 2.44 -15.50
CA THR A 122 6.00 3.51 -14.57
C THR A 122 4.76 4.09 -13.93
N LEU A 123 4.67 3.98 -12.62
CA LEU A 123 3.53 4.45 -11.83
C LEU A 123 3.96 5.67 -11.02
N LYS A 124 3.15 6.72 -11.09
CA LYS A 124 3.28 7.90 -10.26
C LYS A 124 2.06 7.98 -9.36
N SER A 125 2.31 7.89 -8.07
CA SER A 125 1.28 7.70 -7.06
C SER A 125 1.36 8.77 -5.98
N LEU A 126 0.20 9.20 -5.49
CA LEU A 126 0.06 9.85 -4.20
C LEU A 126 -0.41 8.82 -3.18
N VAL A 127 0.49 8.42 -2.28
CA VAL A 127 0.21 7.44 -1.23
C VAL A 127 -0.13 8.16 0.07
N THR A 128 -1.25 7.77 0.67
CA THR A 128 -1.72 8.30 1.96
C THR A 128 -1.87 7.17 2.96
N LEU A 129 -1.12 7.24 4.06
CA LEU A 129 -1.17 6.28 5.16
C LEU A 129 -1.81 6.94 6.38
N THR A 130 -3.00 6.48 6.76
CA THR A 130 -3.61 6.83 8.05
C THR A 130 -3.00 5.95 9.13
N LEU A 131 -2.52 6.58 10.20
CA LEU A 131 -1.77 5.93 11.27
C LEU A 131 -2.69 5.49 12.42
N GLU A 132 -2.35 4.39 13.09
CA GLU A 132 -3.00 3.96 14.33
C GLU A 132 -2.58 4.90 15.47
N PRO A 133 -3.49 5.63 16.13
CA PRO A 133 -3.14 6.62 17.16
C PRO A 133 -2.30 6.04 18.30
N GLU A 134 -2.59 4.80 18.72
CA GLU A 134 -1.81 4.12 19.78
C GLU A 134 -0.36 3.89 19.36
N SER A 135 -0.12 3.50 18.10
CA SER A 135 1.24 3.32 17.59
C SER A 135 2.01 4.63 17.52
N VAL A 136 1.35 5.73 17.18
CA VAL A 136 1.95 7.07 17.16
C VAL A 136 2.30 7.51 18.58
N ARG A 137 1.42 7.29 19.57
CA ARG A 137 1.67 7.59 20.99
C ARG A 137 2.85 6.80 21.56
N ARG A 138 3.02 5.53 21.19
CA ARG A 138 4.18 4.71 21.60
C ARG A 138 5.47 5.17 20.93
N GLY A 139 5.40 5.55 19.65
CA GLY A 139 6.51 6.17 18.91
C GLY A 139 7.63 5.22 18.47
N ASP A 140 7.47 3.90 18.61
CA ASP A 140 8.49 2.90 18.28
C ASP A 140 8.20 2.20 16.93
N PHE A 141 7.01 1.63 16.77
CA PHE A 141 6.58 0.89 15.59
C PHE A 141 5.22 1.40 15.13
N LEU A 142 5.26 2.34 14.18
CA LEU A 142 4.05 2.93 13.60
C LEU A 142 3.28 1.90 12.78
N ARG A 143 1.96 1.90 12.96
CA ARG A 143 1.01 1.04 12.24
C ARG A 143 0.04 1.87 11.40
N VAL A 144 -0.45 1.25 10.33
CA VAL A 144 -1.34 1.83 9.31
C VAL A 144 -2.70 1.18 9.43
N THR A 145 -3.75 1.99 9.54
CA THR A 145 -5.15 1.57 9.56
C THR A 145 -5.82 1.74 8.19
N TYR A 146 -5.34 2.67 7.38
CA TYR A 146 -5.83 2.90 6.02
C TYR A 146 -4.66 3.27 5.11
N HIS A 147 -4.55 2.58 3.99
CA HIS A 147 -3.58 2.86 2.94
C HIS A 147 -4.35 3.21 1.67
N LYS A 148 -4.22 4.45 1.21
CA LYS A 148 -4.78 4.91 -0.06
C LYS A 148 -3.65 5.12 -1.07
N ASP A 149 -3.76 4.48 -2.22
CA ASP A 149 -2.93 4.79 -3.38
C ASP A 149 -3.78 5.55 -4.40
N GLN A 150 -3.21 6.53 -5.09
CA GLN A 150 -3.89 7.32 -6.12
C GLN A 150 -2.93 7.55 -7.27
N ASN A 151 -3.26 7.07 -8.46
CA ASN A 151 -2.44 7.27 -9.64
C ASN A 151 -2.66 8.67 -10.25
N GLY A 152 -1.61 9.28 -10.80
CA GLY A 152 -1.71 10.56 -11.50
C GLY A 152 -2.42 10.47 -12.86
N GLU A 153 -2.99 11.57 -13.35
CA GLU A 153 -3.81 11.65 -14.59
C GLU A 153 -3.06 11.31 -15.89
N LYS A 154 -1.72 11.27 -15.88
CA LYS A 154 -0.87 11.04 -17.07
C LYS A 154 -0.33 9.61 -17.17
N ASP A 155 -1.09 8.59 -16.78
CA ASP A 155 -0.67 7.20 -16.96
C ASP A 155 -1.07 6.68 -18.37
N PRO A 156 -0.14 6.54 -19.34
CA PRO A 156 -0.46 6.33 -20.75
C PRO A 156 -0.76 4.86 -21.11
N SER A 157 -1.17 4.02 -20.15
CA SER A 157 -1.31 2.56 -20.33
C SER A 157 -2.76 2.06 -20.34
N HIS A 158 -3.72 2.98 -20.40
CA HIS A 158 -5.15 2.72 -20.28
C HIS A 158 -5.60 1.53 -21.15
N GLU A 159 -6.30 0.61 -20.47
CA GLU A 159 -6.91 -0.64 -20.92
C GLU A 159 -6.02 -1.89 -20.92
N GLY A 160 -4.91 -1.95 -21.65
CA GLY A 160 -4.21 -3.24 -21.89
C GLY A 160 -3.44 -3.82 -20.70
N VAL A 161 -2.51 -3.05 -20.14
CA VAL A 161 -1.66 -3.52 -19.03
C VAL A 161 -2.44 -3.51 -17.71
N TRP A 162 -3.31 -2.51 -17.56
CA TRP A 162 -4.21 -2.37 -16.42
C TRP A 162 -5.15 -3.56 -16.24
N PHE A 163 -5.80 -3.98 -17.33
CA PHE A 163 -6.65 -5.17 -17.33
C PHE A 163 -5.84 -6.44 -17.04
N ALA A 164 -4.60 -6.54 -17.54
CA ALA A 164 -3.74 -7.68 -17.27
C ALA A 164 -3.37 -7.81 -15.78
N VAL A 165 -3.06 -6.69 -15.09
CA VAL A 165 -2.78 -6.70 -13.65
C VAL A 165 -4.04 -7.07 -12.86
N LYS A 166 -5.19 -6.46 -13.16
CA LYS A 166 -6.46 -6.76 -12.48
C LYS A 166 -6.91 -8.19 -12.69
N LYS A 167 -6.84 -8.69 -13.93
CA LYS A 167 -7.15 -10.08 -14.27
C LYS A 167 -6.20 -11.03 -13.54
N TRP A 168 -4.89 -10.76 -13.55
CA TRP A 168 -3.92 -11.58 -12.84
C TRP A 168 -4.16 -11.60 -11.32
N GLN A 169 -4.45 -10.44 -10.69
CA GLN A 169 -4.80 -10.38 -9.28
C GLN A 169 -6.04 -11.23 -8.98
N GLY A 170 -7.10 -11.10 -9.79
CA GLY A 170 -8.31 -11.92 -9.67
C GLY A 170 -8.03 -13.42 -9.81
N ASP A 171 -7.28 -13.81 -10.83
CA ASP A 171 -6.95 -15.21 -11.14
C ASP A 171 -6.02 -15.86 -10.09
N ASN A 172 -5.19 -15.06 -9.39
CA ASN A 172 -4.17 -15.57 -8.46
C ASN A 172 -4.54 -15.39 -6.97
N MET A 173 -5.63 -14.69 -6.67
CA MET A 173 -6.16 -14.55 -5.31
C MET A 173 -6.38 -15.91 -4.59
N PRO A 174 -6.86 -16.98 -5.24
CA PRO A 174 -6.90 -18.32 -4.64
C PRO A 174 -5.50 -18.91 -4.33
N GLY A 175 -4.49 -18.53 -5.10
CA GLY A 175 -3.10 -18.98 -4.94
C GLY A 175 -2.36 -18.31 -3.77
N TRP A 176 -2.87 -17.19 -3.22
CA TRP A 176 -2.30 -16.53 -2.04
C TRP A 176 -2.34 -17.42 -0.80
N ILE A 177 -3.33 -18.32 -0.71
CA ILE A 177 -3.51 -19.29 0.38
C ILE A 177 -2.28 -20.21 0.50
N GLY A 178 -1.56 -20.45 -0.60
CA GLY A 178 -0.36 -21.30 -0.62
C GLY A 178 0.92 -20.62 -0.15
N ILE A 179 0.95 -19.29 -0.03
CA ILE A 179 2.16 -18.53 0.35
C ILE A 179 2.36 -18.64 1.87
N LYS A 180 3.50 -19.19 2.30
CA LYS A 180 3.80 -19.45 3.71
C LYS A 180 3.71 -18.18 4.55
N GLU A 181 4.19 -17.06 4.03
CA GLU A 181 4.18 -15.76 4.68
C GLU A 181 2.77 -15.18 4.76
N VAL A 182 1.90 -15.44 3.79
CA VAL A 182 0.49 -15.01 3.85
C VAL A 182 -0.27 -15.80 4.91
N LYS A 183 0.03 -17.11 5.07
CA LYS A 183 -0.55 -17.94 6.14
C LYS A 183 -0.26 -17.41 7.55
N HIS A 184 0.85 -16.67 7.74
CA HIS A 184 1.12 -16.01 9.02
C HIS A 184 -0.03 -15.08 9.46
N PHE A 185 -0.73 -14.48 8.50
CA PHE A 185 -1.82 -13.54 8.73
C PHE A 185 -3.22 -14.16 8.65
N GLU A 186 -3.35 -15.49 8.52
CA GLU A 186 -4.65 -16.15 8.30
C GLU A 186 -5.68 -15.86 9.41
N GLY A 187 -5.22 -15.62 10.65
CA GLY A 187 -6.06 -15.21 11.77
C GLY A 187 -6.79 -13.88 11.53
N ASP A 188 -6.21 -12.96 10.76
CA ASP A 188 -6.77 -11.64 10.50
C ASP A 188 -7.93 -11.69 9.48
N ASN A 189 -8.04 -12.78 8.72
CA ASN A 189 -9.12 -12.98 7.74
C ASN A 189 -10.50 -13.14 8.39
N LYS A 190 -10.56 -13.30 9.72
CA LYS A 190 -11.78 -13.51 10.50
C LYS A 190 -12.33 -12.24 11.16
N VAL A 191 -11.58 -11.13 11.12
CA VAL A 191 -11.86 -9.93 11.92
C VAL A 191 -13.18 -9.24 11.53
N ARG A 192 -13.70 -9.45 10.31
CA ARG A 192 -14.99 -8.89 9.87
C ARG A 192 -16.21 -9.82 9.93
N GLN A 193 -16.04 -11.15 10.00
CA GLN A 193 -17.19 -12.07 9.96
C GLN A 193 -18.01 -12.12 11.26
N ALA A 194 -17.53 -11.53 12.35
CA ALA A 194 -18.23 -11.49 13.63
C ALA A 194 -19.22 -10.31 13.77
N GLY A 195 -19.27 -9.39 12.80
CA GLY A 195 -20.07 -8.16 12.87
C GLY A 195 -21.40 -8.16 12.12
N ASP A 196 -21.56 -9.01 11.09
CA ASP A 196 -22.71 -8.97 10.16
C ASP A 196 -23.88 -9.88 10.55
N LYS A 197 -24.03 -10.19 11.84
CA LYS A 197 -25.27 -10.77 12.38
C LYS A 197 -25.87 -9.81 13.40
N LYS A 198 -26.55 -8.78 12.90
CA LYS A 198 -27.69 -8.21 13.60
C LYS A 198 -28.72 -7.64 12.64
#